data_AF-A0A914C4L3-F1
#
_entry.id   AF-A0A914C4L3-F1
#
_cell.length_a   1.000
_cell.length_b   1.000
_cell.length_c   1.000
_cell.angle_alpha   90.00
_cell.angle_beta   90.00
_cell.angle_gamma   90.00
#
_symmetry.space_group_name_H-M   'P 1'
#
loop_
_entity.id
_entity.type
_entity.pdbx_description
1 polymer ?
#
loop_
_entity_poly.entity_id
_entity_poly.type
_entity_poly.pdbx_seq_one_letter_code
_entity_poly.pdbx_strand_id
1 'polypeptide(L)'
;MDFFLDAESTGPLETSDPKMLSKKLTTKEIASQCFIFLIAGFDTTSTTLASICYYLARNPSKQHILLTEIDDLSEGITFERLQELKYMDAVIKETLRLVPPASL
;
A
#
# COMPACT_ATOMS: atom_id res chain seq x y z
N MET A 1 2.47 -12.34 -2.14
CA MET A 1 2.08 -12.44 -3.57
C MET A 1 1.60 -13.86 -3.92
N ASP A 2 1.86 -14.85 -3.06
CA ASP A 2 1.38 -16.23 -3.22
C ASP A 2 -0.13 -16.42 -3.11
N PHE A 3 -0.86 -15.47 -2.50
CA PHE A 3 -2.32 -15.55 -2.38
C PHE A 3 -3.05 -15.69 -3.72
N PHE A 4 -2.45 -15.22 -4.82
CA PHE A 4 -3.05 -15.27 -6.15
C PHE A 4 -2.56 -16.44 -7.01
N LEU A 5 -1.49 -17.15 -6.63
CA LEU A 5 -0.87 -18.20 -7.45
C LEU A 5 -1.43 -19.61 -7.19
N ASP A 6 -2.07 -19.85 -6.05
CA ASP A 6 -2.68 -21.15 -5.70
C ASP A 6 -4.00 -21.46 -6.45
N ALA A 7 -4.42 -20.62 -7.39
CA ALA A 7 -5.72 -20.73 -8.05
C ALA A 7 -5.79 -21.70 -9.24
N GLU A 8 -4.67 -22.21 -9.74
CA GLU A 8 -4.65 -23.21 -10.81
C GLU A 8 -4.34 -24.61 -10.27
N SER A 9 -5.34 -25.49 -10.32
CA SER A 9 -5.17 -26.93 -10.10
C SER A 9 -5.72 -27.66 -11.31
N THR A 10 -4.80 -28.27 -12.07
CA THR A 10 -5.05 -29.23 -13.15
C THR A 10 -5.30 -30.61 -12.55
N GLY A 11 -6.57 -31.01 -12.40
CA GLY A 11 -6.95 -32.35 -11.98
C GLY A 11 -8.47 -32.57 -12.10
N PRO A 12 -8.95 -33.77 -12.51
CA PRO A 12 -10.38 -34.04 -12.60
C PRO A 12 -11.01 -34.02 -11.20
N LEU A 13 -12.06 -33.21 -11.04
CA LEU A 13 -12.82 -33.10 -9.79
C LEU A 13 -13.78 -34.29 -9.67
N GLU A 14 -13.45 -35.28 -8.84
CA GLU A 14 -14.45 -36.24 -8.34
C GLU A 14 -15.27 -35.55 -7.24
N THR A 15 -16.53 -35.24 -7.55
CA THR A 15 -17.45 -34.55 -6.62
C THR A 15 -18.48 -35.52 -6.05
N SER A 16 -18.43 -35.76 -4.74
CA SER A 16 -19.46 -36.48 -3.97
C SER A 16 -20.22 -35.61 -2.97
N ASP A 17 -20.33 -34.29 -3.21
CA ASP A 17 -21.25 -33.42 -2.45
C ASP A 17 -21.70 -32.16 -3.25
N PRO A 18 -23.00 -31.99 -3.59
CA PRO A 18 -23.48 -30.92 -4.48
C PRO A 18 -23.65 -29.53 -3.83
N LYS A 19 -23.24 -29.32 -2.57
CA LYS A 19 -23.45 -28.04 -1.83
C LYS A 19 -22.20 -27.19 -1.58
N MET A 20 -21.02 -27.62 -2.01
CA MET A 20 -19.80 -26.80 -1.94
C MET A 20 -19.14 -26.66 -3.31
N LEU A 21 -19.88 -26.08 -4.26
CA LEU A 21 -19.25 -25.61 -5.49
C LEU A 21 -18.34 -24.43 -5.13
N SER A 22 -17.08 -24.74 -4.87
CA SER A 22 -15.96 -23.79 -4.86
C SER A 22 -16.00 -23.01 -6.18
N LYS A 23 -16.69 -21.86 -6.19
CA LYS A 23 -16.75 -20.98 -7.35
C LYS A 23 -15.36 -20.35 -7.51
N LYS A 24 -14.53 -20.95 -8.35
CA LYS A 24 -13.23 -20.39 -8.74
C LYS A 24 -13.46 -19.08 -9.50
N LEU A 25 -12.58 -18.09 -9.30
CA LEU A 25 -12.63 -16.81 -10.00
C LEU A 25 -12.30 -17.00 -11.48
N THR A 26 -13.08 -16.39 -12.35
CA THR A 26 -12.76 -16.30 -13.78
C THR A 26 -11.63 -15.29 -14.02
N THR A 27 -10.90 -15.43 -15.12
CA THR A 27 -9.85 -14.46 -15.51
C THR A 27 -10.37 -13.02 -15.58
N LYS A 28 -11.63 -12.83 -16.00
CA LYS A 28 -12.27 -11.51 -16.02
C LYS A 28 -12.50 -10.96 -14.61
N GLU A 29 -12.97 -11.80 -13.68
CA GLU A 29 -13.12 -11.41 -12.27
C GLU A 29 -11.76 -11.07 -11.66
N ILE A 30 -10.71 -11.87 -11.91
CA ILE A 30 -9.33 -11.60 -11.45
C ILE A 30 -8.83 -10.25 -11.99
N ALA A 31 -8.94 -10.02 -13.30
CA ALA A 31 -8.52 -8.77 -13.92
C ALA A 31 -9.29 -7.56 -13.36
N SER A 32 -10.59 -7.72 -13.12
CA SER A 32 -11.43 -6.67 -12.50
C SER A 32 -10.97 -6.35 -11.08
N GLN A 33 -10.64 -7.37 -10.27
CA GLN A 33 -10.12 -7.18 -8.92
C GLN A 33 -8.75 -6.48 -8.93
N CYS A 34 -7.84 -6.86 -9.83
CA CYS A 34 -6.55 -6.16 -9.97
C CYS A 34 -6.73 -4.66 -10.25
N PHE A 35 -7.70 -4.29 -11.09
CA PHE A 35 -8.00 -2.90 -11.40
C PHE A 35 -8.55 -2.13 -10.18
N ILE A 36 -9.44 -2.76 -9.40
CA ILE A 36 -9.96 -2.19 -8.15
C ILE A 36 -8.80 -1.95 -7.16
N PHE A 37 -7.91 -2.92 -6.97
CA PHE A 37 -6.76 -2.77 -6.08
C PHE A 37 -5.81 -1.66 -6.53
N LEU A 38 -5.59 -1.52 -7.84
CA LEU A 38 -4.76 -0.46 -8.39
C LEU A 38 -5.33 0.92 -8.07
N ILE A 39 -6.63 1.14 -8.32
CA ILE A 39 -7.28 2.44 -8.06
C ILE A 39 -7.31 2.75 -6.57
N ALA A 40 -7.72 1.78 -5.75
CA ALA A 40 -7.81 1.96 -4.30
C ALA A 40 -6.44 2.30 -3.69
N GLY A 41 -5.37 1.67 -4.17
CA GLY A 41 -4.00 1.99 -3.76
C GLY A 41 -3.52 3.34 -4.30
N PHE A 42 -3.85 3.67 -5.54
CA PHE A 42 -3.40 4.90 -6.21
C PHE A 42 -3.98 6.17 -5.57
N ASP A 43 -5.30 6.24 -5.40
CA ASP A 43 -5.96 7.45 -4.94
C ASP A 43 -5.56 7.80 -3.49
N THR A 44 -5.48 6.78 -2.64
CA THR A 44 -5.10 6.94 -1.22
C THR A 44 -3.63 7.34 -1.05
N THR A 45 -2.70 6.68 -1.75
CA THR A 45 -1.27 7.01 -1.65
C THR A 45 -0.93 8.35 -2.29
N SER A 46 -1.49 8.66 -3.46
CA SER A 46 -1.25 9.94 -4.13
C SER A 46 -1.75 11.13 -3.30
N THR A 47 -2.95 11.03 -2.72
CA THR A 47 -3.50 12.05 -1.81
C THR A 47 -2.65 12.22 -0.55
N THR A 48 -2.18 11.11 0.03
CA THR A 48 -1.31 11.14 1.21
C THR A 48 0.01 11.84 0.91
N LEU A 49 0.68 11.48 -0.20
CA LEU A 49 1.95 12.09 -0.59
C LEU A 49 1.81 13.59 -0.90
N ALA A 50 0.76 13.97 -1.65
CA ALA A 50 0.47 15.37 -1.94
C ALA A 50 0.27 16.18 -0.65
N SER A 51 -0.46 15.62 0.31
CA SER A 51 -0.69 16.24 1.63
C SER A 51 0.58 16.38 2.44
N ILE A 52 1.43 15.34 2.48
CA ILE A 52 2.76 15.39 3.12
C ILE A 52 3.58 16.54 2.54
N CYS A 53 3.70 16.60 1.20
CA CYS A 53 4.45 17.67 0.53
C CYS A 53 3.90 19.05 0.86
N TYR A 54 2.56 19.22 0.87
CA TYR A 54 1.91 20.48 1.23
C TYR A 54 2.24 20.92 2.67
N TYR A 55 2.11 20.02 3.64
CA TYR A 55 2.41 20.35 5.04
C TYR A 55 3.89 20.61 5.29
N LEU A 56 4.80 19.86 4.66
CA LEU A 56 6.24 20.09 4.77
C LEU A 56 6.64 21.43 4.16
N ALA A 57 6.14 21.77 2.97
CA ALA A 57 6.42 23.06 2.32
C ALA A 57 5.97 24.26 3.18
N ARG A 58 4.90 24.10 3.97
CA ARG A 58 4.40 25.11 4.92
C ARG A 58 5.12 25.11 6.27
N ASN A 59 5.92 24.09 6.57
CA ASN A 59 6.68 23.95 7.81
C ASN A 59 8.17 23.66 7.51
N PRO A 60 8.94 24.65 7.01
CA PRO A 60 10.32 24.42 6.56
C PRO A 60 11.25 23.85 7.65
N SER A 61 11.02 24.19 8.92
CA SER A 61 11.79 23.64 10.04
C SER A 61 11.56 22.14 10.22
N LYS A 62 10.32 21.66 10.03
CA LYS A 62 9.96 20.23 10.08
C LYS A 62 10.50 19.49 8.85
N GLN A 63 10.42 20.13 7.68
CA GLN A 63 11.03 19.60 6.46
C GLN A 63 12.54 19.40 6.61
N HIS A 64 13.25 20.35 7.21
CA HIS A 64 14.69 20.23 7.42
C HIS A 64 15.04 19.04 8.32
N ILE A 65 14.30 18.85 9.42
CA ILE A 65 14.50 17.70 10.33
C ILE A 65 14.31 16.37 9.58
N LEU A 66 13.27 16.26 8.75
CA LEU A 66 13.03 15.06 7.95
C LEU A 66 14.15 14.80 6.94
N LEU A 67 14.61 15.85 6.23
CA LEU A 67 15.70 15.71 5.27
C LEU A 67 16.99 15.25 5.94
N THR A 68 17.32 15.80 7.11
CA THR A 68 18.48 15.33 7.89
C THR A 68 18.37 13.84 8.24
N GLU A 69 17.20 13.39 8.69
CA GLU A 69 16.98 11.97 9.00
C GLU A 69 17.14 11.08 7.76
N ILE A 70 16.72 11.55 6.58
CA ILE A 70 16.84 10.82 5.31
C ILE A 70 18.27 10.83 4.77
N ASP A 71 19.00 11.95 4.89
CA ASP A 71 20.38 12.09 4.40
C ASP A 71 21.35 11.13 5.12
N ASP A 72 21.04 10.79 6.38
CA ASP A 72 21.76 9.77 7.17
C ASP A 72 21.67 8.35 6.56
N LEU A 73 20.78 8.12 5.58
CA LEU A 73 20.64 6.86 4.82
C LEU A 73 21.40 6.83 3.49
N SER A 74 22.19 7.86 3.18
CA SER A 74 22.85 8.06 1.88
C SER A 74 23.70 6.88 1.38
N GLU A 75 24.12 5.96 2.24
CA GLU A 75 24.90 4.76 1.86
C GLU A 75 24.06 3.58 1.34
N GLY A 76 22.73 3.66 1.37
CA GLY A 76 21.86 2.65 0.75
C GLY A 76 20.49 2.54 1.41
N ILE A 77 19.43 2.66 0.60
CA ILE A 77 18.05 2.47 1.05
C ILE A 77 17.72 0.98 1.02
N THR A 78 17.59 0.38 2.21
CA THR A 78 17.00 -0.96 2.39
C THR A 78 15.69 -0.88 3.16
N PHE A 79 14.88 -1.93 3.12
CA PHE A 79 13.60 -1.94 3.82
C PHE A 79 13.78 -1.85 5.34
N GLU A 80 14.80 -2.53 5.87
CA GLU A 80 15.16 -2.52 7.29
C GLU A 80 15.54 -1.11 7.73
N ARG A 81 16.34 -0.43 6.90
CA ARG A 81 16.81 0.94 7.17
C ARG A 81 15.69 1.97 7.09
N LEU A 82 14.71 1.79 6.18
CA LEU A 82 13.52 2.64 6.13
C LEU A 82 12.67 2.55 7.40
N GLN A 83 12.64 1.38 8.06
CA GLN A 83 11.92 1.21 9.32
C GLN A 83 12.56 1.96 10.50
N GLU A 84 13.83 2.36 10.37
CA GLU A 84 14.55 3.12 11.39
C GLU A 84 14.24 4.63 11.36
N LEU A 85 13.61 5.12 10.28
CA LEU A 85 13.22 6.53 10.09
C LEU A 85 11.99 6.91 10.92
N LYS A 86 12.22 7.18 12.21
CA LYS A 86 11.15 7.47 13.18
C LYS A 86 10.42 8.77 12.86
N TYR A 87 11.12 9.78 12.39
CA TYR A 87 10.54 11.08 12.08
C TYR A 87 9.74 11.02 10.78
N MET A 88 10.22 10.30 9.76
CA MET A 88 9.43 10.00 8.56
C MET A 88 8.10 9.31 8.90
N ASP A 89 8.13 8.27 9.74
CA ASP A 89 6.91 7.58 10.22
C ASP A 89 5.98 8.54 10.98
N ALA A 90 6.53 9.42 11.83
CA ALA A 90 5.75 10.44 12.52
C ALA A 90 5.09 11.45 11.56
N VAL A 91 5.79 11.88 10.49
CA VAL A 91 5.26 12.78 9.46
C VAL A 91 4.10 12.13 8.71
N ILE A 92 4.24 10.86 8.33
CA ILE A 92 3.17 10.11 7.66
C ILE A 92 1.95 10.00 8.59
N LYS A 93 2.15 9.58 9.84
CA LYS A 93 1.08 9.44 10.83
C LYS A 93 0.36 10.76 11.11
N GLU A 94 1.10 11.86 11.26
CA GLU A 94 0.51 13.17 11.51
C GLU A 94 -0.26 13.67 10.29
N THR A 95 0.24 13.42 9.08
CA THR A 95 -0.50 13.74 7.86
C THR A 95 -1.80 12.96 7.79
N LEU A 96 -1.79 11.65 8.08
CA LEU A 96 -3.00 10.82 8.09
C LEU A 96 -3.99 11.23 9.21
N ARG A 97 -3.49 11.75 10.33
CA ARG A 97 -4.33 12.33 11.40
C ARG A 97 -5.03 13.62 10.93
N LEU A 98 -4.35 14.45 10.14
CA LEU A 98 -4.87 15.72 9.62
C LEU A 98 -5.76 15.54 8.39
N VAL A 99 -5.39 14.61 7.51
CA VAL A 99 -6.04 14.31 6.24
C VAL A 99 -6.23 12.80 6.13
N PRO A 100 -7.34 12.25 6.67
CA PRO A 100 -7.58 10.82 6.60
C PRO A 100 -8.01 10.45 5.16
N PRO A 101 -7.41 9.41 4.55
CA PRO A 101 -7.69 9.06 3.14
C PRO A 101 -9.13 8.60 2.87
N ALA A 102 -9.86 8.16 3.90
CA ALA A 102 -11.21 7.62 3.80
C ALA A 102 -12.28 8.55 4.41
N SER A 103 -11.97 9.84 4.61
CA SER A 103 -12.94 10.82 5.13
C SER A 103 -13.79 11.51 4.05
N LEU A 104 -13.66 11.09 2.78
CA LEU A 104 -14.52 11.50 1.67
C LEU A 104 -15.61 10.44 1.39
#